data_AF-A0A5I8YQI2-F1
#
_entry.id   AF-A0A5I8YQI2-F1
#
_cell.length_a   1.000
_cell.length_b   1.000
_cell.length_c   1.000
_cell.angle_alpha   90.00
_cell.angle_beta   90.00
_cell.angle_gamma   90.00
#
_symmetry.space_group_name_H-M   'P 1'
#
loop_
_entity.id
_entity.type
_entity.pdbx_description
1 polymer ?
#
loop_
_entity_poly.entity_id
_entity_poly.type
_entity_poly.pdbx_seq_one_letter_code
_entity_poly.pdbx_strand_id
1 'polypeptide(L)'
;MKFKTELSRKLHDSVVFDLKKDLVKLEGNLKNTDLLLSFQFKIIRNIIRSERMIKGLKSFLGELKATKRKGGLKKEQSKLIKENIKSVEQVIDDVKFKIYIFKMFGDSVAFLYLDKFDIKHFFYNVVDYSPKESAGYMGGKDGLKEEWELVKKACKAGVPTLLNDITMSMRHGDVCLLGEGAPVLVEVKSSQNKNYRVERQKNNLNRLAEFLAEDKAEDFRGMPLVLRKELCFSEVTYKKEFNEHLNVCRKKGISWVRLEDGFYVVSNRGCDLDIALSQLDLTGREIAPIFLNEYKNNQLWVPLTPFVNLINDARDLCDFINGELTILCVLDLDCFKQIALNEGFELVFVDGEDYSMIFKEFGSSLIWGVSWQMMLRTPLEMVSMSWLIKDSIDRFKRLQKQHAEMQPATDVNTSETSLFEKYRPLFTK
;
A
#
# COMPACT_ATOMS: atom_id res chain seq x y z
N MET A 1 12.80 2.06 32.66
CA MET A 1 11.99 2.22 31.43
C MET A 1 12.62 1.51 30.22
N LYS A 2 13.92 1.70 29.93
CA LYS A 2 14.67 1.01 28.85
C LYS A 2 14.50 -0.53 28.79
N PHE A 3 14.53 -1.22 29.94
CA PHE A 3 14.36 -2.68 29.98
C PHE A 3 12.94 -3.15 29.59
N LYS A 4 11.90 -2.36 29.91
CA LYS A 4 10.51 -2.65 29.50
C LYS A 4 10.28 -2.40 28.00
N THR A 5 10.97 -1.42 27.41
CA THR A 5 10.93 -1.17 25.96
C THR A 5 11.65 -2.26 25.17
N GLU A 6 12.79 -2.76 25.66
CA GLU A 6 13.54 -3.83 24.98
C GLU A 6 12.79 -5.18 25.01
N LEU A 7 12.15 -5.53 26.13
CA LEU A 7 11.32 -6.74 26.22
C LEU A 7 10.06 -6.65 25.35
N SER A 8 9.43 -5.46 25.29
CA SER A 8 8.29 -5.18 24.41
C SER A 8 8.66 -5.29 22.93
N ARG A 9 9.87 -4.89 22.58
CA ARG A 9 10.44 -5.02 21.23
C ARG A 9 10.70 -6.48 20.89
N LYS A 10 11.43 -7.22 21.73
CA LYS A 10 11.71 -8.65 21.54
C LYS A 10 10.44 -9.48 21.37
N LEU A 11 9.40 -9.19 22.15
CA LEU A 11 8.11 -9.88 22.02
C LEU A 11 7.40 -9.56 20.69
N HIS A 12 7.48 -8.31 20.24
CA HIS A 12 6.93 -7.92 18.94
C HIS A 12 7.67 -8.60 17.78
N ASP A 13 9.01 -8.60 17.84
CA ASP A 13 9.85 -9.23 16.81
C ASP A 13 9.58 -10.74 16.72
N SER A 14 9.38 -11.42 17.85
CA SER A 14 8.96 -12.83 17.86
C SER A 14 7.64 -13.06 17.11
N VAL A 15 6.65 -12.18 17.30
CA VAL A 15 5.36 -12.28 16.60
C VAL A 15 5.52 -12.03 15.10
N VAL A 16 6.28 -11.00 14.71
CA VAL A 16 6.58 -10.70 13.31
C VAL A 16 7.28 -11.87 12.63
N PHE A 17 8.24 -12.48 13.33
CA PHE A 17 9.00 -13.64 12.82
C PHE A 17 8.08 -14.84 12.58
N ASP A 18 7.19 -15.14 13.51
CA ASP A 18 6.21 -16.22 13.38
C ASP A 18 5.23 -15.96 12.24
N LEU A 19 4.69 -14.75 12.14
CA LEU A 19 3.81 -14.36 11.03
C LEU A 19 4.52 -14.46 9.68
N LYS A 20 5.77 -14.00 9.58
CA LYS A 20 6.53 -14.09 8.33
C LYS A 20 6.78 -15.53 7.91
N LYS A 21 7.08 -16.43 8.85
CA LYS A 21 7.21 -17.87 8.56
C LYS A 21 5.92 -18.49 8.03
N ASP A 22 4.79 -18.16 8.63
CA ASP A 22 3.48 -18.66 8.18
C ASP A 22 3.12 -18.09 6.81
N LEU A 23 3.41 -16.81 6.56
CA LEU A 23 3.20 -16.17 5.27
C LEU A 23 3.97 -16.87 4.15
N VAL A 24 5.25 -17.18 4.35
CA VAL A 24 6.08 -17.90 3.36
C VAL A 24 5.53 -19.30 3.09
N LYS A 25 5.05 -20.00 4.14
CA LYS A 25 4.41 -21.31 3.98
C LYS A 25 3.09 -21.22 3.21
N LEU A 26 2.32 -20.15 3.43
CA LEU A 26 1.06 -19.91 2.74
C LEU A 26 1.30 -19.58 1.26
N GLU A 27 2.28 -18.72 0.96
CA GLU A 27 2.72 -18.41 -0.41
C GLU A 27 3.11 -19.68 -1.19
N GLY A 28 3.75 -20.64 -0.53
CA GLY A 28 4.09 -21.94 -1.13
C GLY A 28 2.91 -22.91 -1.33
N ASN A 29 1.76 -22.69 -0.69
CA ASN A 29 0.55 -23.51 -0.85
C ASN A 29 -0.72 -22.73 -0.51
N LEU A 30 -1.25 -22.02 -1.51
CA LEU A 30 -2.47 -21.21 -1.39
C LEU A 30 -3.74 -22.03 -1.12
N LYS A 31 -3.72 -23.35 -1.31
CA LYS A 31 -4.87 -24.22 -0.99
C LYS A 31 -4.94 -24.61 0.50
N ASN A 32 -3.94 -24.22 1.30
CA ASN A 32 -3.90 -24.53 2.72
C ASN A 32 -4.79 -23.57 3.54
N THR A 33 -6.10 -23.80 3.49
CA THR A 33 -7.10 -22.97 4.18
C THR A 33 -7.01 -23.06 5.71
N ASP A 34 -6.51 -24.16 6.26
CA ASP A 34 -6.26 -24.31 7.70
C ASP A 34 -5.11 -23.40 8.17
N LEU A 35 -4.01 -23.35 7.41
CA LEU A 35 -2.91 -22.43 7.67
C LEU A 35 -3.40 -20.98 7.55
N LEU A 36 -4.13 -20.65 6.48
CA LEU A 36 -4.74 -19.33 6.28
C LEU A 36 -5.60 -18.93 7.49
N LEU A 37 -6.46 -19.83 7.97
CA LEU A 37 -7.32 -19.57 9.11
C LEU A 37 -6.50 -19.31 10.40
N SER A 38 -5.52 -20.16 10.67
CA SER A 38 -4.65 -20.00 11.83
C SER A 38 -3.83 -18.72 11.78
N PHE A 39 -3.38 -18.32 10.59
CA PHE A 39 -2.62 -17.11 10.32
C PHE A 39 -3.45 -15.85 10.60
N GLN A 40 -4.65 -15.76 10.02
CA GLN A 40 -5.58 -14.66 10.29
C GLN A 40 -5.93 -14.57 11.77
N PHE A 41 -6.16 -15.69 12.45
CA PHE A 41 -6.44 -15.69 13.89
C PHE A 41 -5.28 -15.13 14.72
N LYS A 42 -4.02 -15.43 14.35
CA LYS A 42 -2.84 -14.84 14.99
C LYS A 42 -2.80 -13.32 14.82
N ILE A 43 -3.15 -12.81 13.64
CA ILE A 43 -3.25 -11.38 13.36
C ILE A 43 -4.34 -10.74 14.25
N ILE A 44 -5.58 -11.27 14.20
CA ILE A 44 -6.73 -10.80 15.00
C ILE A 44 -6.37 -10.71 16.47
N ARG A 45 -5.79 -11.77 17.05
CA ARG A 45 -5.41 -11.83 18.45
C ARG A 45 -4.45 -10.69 18.84
N ASN A 46 -3.48 -10.40 17.99
CA ASN A 46 -2.49 -9.35 18.24
C ASN A 46 -3.06 -7.94 18.04
N ILE A 47 -3.94 -7.74 17.04
CA ILE A 47 -4.69 -6.49 16.89
C ILE A 47 -5.53 -6.22 18.13
N ILE A 48 -6.39 -7.15 18.56
CA ILE A 48 -7.26 -7.00 19.72
C ILE A 48 -6.45 -6.72 21.00
N ARG A 49 -5.31 -7.40 21.19
CA ARG A 49 -4.42 -7.16 22.33
C ARG A 49 -3.89 -5.72 22.33
N SER A 50 -3.44 -5.23 21.18
CA SER A 50 -2.97 -3.86 20.99
C SER A 50 -4.08 -2.83 21.22
N GLU A 51 -5.29 -3.08 20.73
CA GLU A 51 -6.44 -2.19 20.94
C GLU A 51 -6.83 -2.08 22.42
N ARG A 52 -6.85 -3.20 23.16
CA ARG A 52 -7.08 -3.18 24.62
C ARG A 52 -6.00 -2.38 25.34
N MET A 53 -4.75 -2.51 24.92
CA MET A 53 -3.64 -1.73 25.46
C MET A 53 -3.83 -0.23 25.21
N ILE A 54 -4.19 0.16 23.99
CA ILE A 54 -4.50 1.57 23.65
C ILE A 54 -5.66 2.08 24.50
N LYS A 55 -6.73 1.29 24.69
CA LYS A 55 -7.87 1.68 25.54
C LYS A 55 -7.43 1.98 26.98
N GLY A 56 -6.62 1.10 27.57
CA GLY A 56 -6.06 1.31 28.91
C GLY A 56 -5.16 2.55 29.00
N LEU A 57 -4.26 2.74 28.02
CA LEU A 57 -3.38 3.90 27.96
C LEU A 57 -4.16 5.22 27.78
N LYS A 58 -5.22 5.23 26.97
CA LYS A 58 -6.10 6.40 26.81
C LYS A 58 -6.84 6.76 28.09
N SER A 59 -7.29 5.76 28.86
CA SER A 59 -7.89 5.99 30.19
C SER A 59 -6.90 6.66 31.13
N PHE A 60 -5.69 6.11 31.25
CA PHE A 60 -4.63 6.66 32.09
C PHE A 60 -4.19 8.06 31.64
N LEU A 61 -4.11 8.30 30.33
CA LEU A 61 -3.84 9.63 29.77
C LEU A 61 -4.94 10.64 30.17
N GLY A 62 -6.20 10.20 30.18
CA GLY A 62 -7.34 11.00 30.66
C GLY A 62 -7.18 11.42 32.12
N GLU A 63 -6.74 10.51 32.98
CA GLU A 63 -6.44 10.77 34.40
C GLU A 63 -5.30 11.78 34.57
N LEU A 64 -4.18 11.60 33.84
CA LEU A 64 -3.06 12.55 33.86
C LEU A 64 -3.49 13.95 33.41
N LYS A 65 -4.28 14.04 32.33
CA LYS A 65 -4.83 15.31 31.82
C LYS A 65 -5.83 15.93 32.81
N ALA A 66 -6.60 15.14 33.54
CA ALA A 66 -7.48 15.63 34.60
C ALA A 66 -6.68 16.19 35.79
N THR A 67 -5.66 15.47 36.26
CA THR A 67 -4.78 15.92 37.35
C THR A 67 -4.07 17.23 36.99
N LYS A 68 -3.57 17.36 35.76
CA LYS A 68 -2.99 18.61 35.25
C LYS A 68 -3.98 19.78 35.27
N ARG A 69 -5.26 19.53 34.91
CA ARG A 69 -6.32 20.56 34.87
C ARG A 69 -6.76 21.03 36.24
N LYS A 70 -6.76 20.15 37.26
CA LYS A 70 -7.16 20.50 38.64
C LYS A 70 -6.26 21.55 39.30
N GLY A 71 -5.06 21.79 38.79
CA GLY A 71 -4.13 22.80 39.35
C GLY A 71 -3.56 22.40 40.70
N GLY A 72 -2.87 23.33 41.38
CA GLY A 72 -2.30 23.11 42.73
C GLY A 72 -1.03 22.23 42.78
N LEU A 73 -0.47 21.85 41.64
CA LEU A 73 0.75 21.04 41.56
C LEU A 73 2.00 21.90 41.74
N LYS A 74 2.99 21.38 42.47
CA LYS A 74 4.34 21.98 42.52
C LYS A 74 4.99 21.94 41.12
N LYS A 75 5.91 22.87 40.84
CA LYS A 75 6.60 23.00 39.53
C LYS A 75 7.18 21.67 39.03
N GLU A 76 7.83 20.91 39.91
CA GLU A 76 8.41 19.59 39.59
C GLU A 76 7.35 18.55 39.23
N GLN A 77 6.25 18.48 39.99
CA GLN A 77 5.14 17.57 39.72
C GLN A 77 4.45 17.90 38.38
N SER A 78 4.30 19.19 38.07
CA SER A 78 3.76 19.65 36.78
C SER A 78 4.66 19.24 35.62
N LYS A 79 5.99 19.33 35.78
CA LYS A 79 6.96 18.87 34.78
C LYS A 79 6.84 17.36 34.56
N LEU A 80 6.84 16.57 35.64
CA LEU A 80 6.73 15.11 35.59
C LEU A 80 5.43 14.65 34.91
N ILE A 81 4.29 15.30 35.19
CA ILE A 81 3.02 14.98 34.54
C ILE A 81 3.06 15.27 33.04
N LYS A 82 3.67 16.38 32.61
CA LYS A 82 3.83 16.69 31.18
C LYS A 82 4.71 15.66 30.47
N GLU A 83 5.81 15.24 31.09
CA GLU A 83 6.70 14.21 30.57
C GLU A 83 5.96 12.86 30.46
N ASN A 84 5.20 12.48 31.48
CA ASN A 84 4.37 11.27 31.46
C ASN A 84 3.29 11.32 30.37
N ILE A 85 2.61 12.46 30.18
CA ILE A 85 1.63 12.64 29.11
C ILE A 85 2.28 12.38 27.75
N LYS A 86 3.41 13.04 27.46
CA LYS A 86 4.15 12.88 26.19
C LYS A 86 4.59 11.43 26.01
N SER A 87 5.10 10.80 27.06
CA SER A 87 5.52 9.40 27.00
C SER A 87 4.35 8.46 26.72
N VAL A 88 3.19 8.65 27.36
CA VAL A 88 2.01 7.79 27.15
C VAL A 88 1.46 7.99 25.74
N GLU A 89 1.43 9.23 25.23
CA GLU A 89 1.04 9.54 23.84
C GLU A 89 1.96 8.81 22.85
N GLN A 90 3.28 8.85 23.05
CA GLN A 90 4.23 8.10 22.22
C GLN A 90 3.96 6.59 22.26
N VAL A 91 3.76 5.99 23.44
CA VAL A 91 3.46 4.55 23.53
C VAL A 91 2.15 4.20 22.83
N ILE A 92 1.13 5.07 22.86
CA ILE A 92 -0.11 4.86 22.10
C ILE A 92 0.19 4.81 20.61
N ASP A 93 1.01 5.71 20.08
CA ASP A 93 1.35 5.76 18.66
C ASP A 93 2.23 4.56 18.25
N ASP A 94 3.18 4.13 19.09
CA ASP A 94 3.95 2.91 18.88
C ASP A 94 3.04 1.67 18.78
N VAL A 95 2.01 1.58 19.63
CA VAL A 95 1.05 0.45 19.61
C VAL A 95 0.12 0.53 18.39
N LYS A 96 -0.28 1.72 17.93
CA LYS A 96 -1.01 1.88 16.66
C LYS A 96 -0.15 1.44 15.48
N PHE A 97 1.14 1.78 15.48
CA PHE A 97 2.06 1.34 14.45
C PHE A 97 2.18 -0.19 14.42
N LYS A 98 2.20 -0.87 15.58
CA LYS A 98 2.12 -2.34 15.63
C LYS A 98 0.85 -2.89 14.98
N ILE A 99 -0.31 -2.25 15.20
CA ILE A 99 -1.56 -2.63 14.51
C ILE A 99 -1.39 -2.49 12.99
N TYR A 100 -0.81 -1.38 12.52
CA TYR A 100 -0.50 -1.21 11.11
C TYR A 100 0.39 -2.36 10.57
N ILE A 101 1.48 -2.73 11.27
CA ILE A 101 2.31 -3.88 10.89
C ILE A 101 1.50 -5.17 10.80
N PHE A 102 0.65 -5.47 11.78
CA PHE A 102 -0.21 -6.66 11.74
C PHE A 102 -1.20 -6.61 10.57
N LYS A 103 -1.70 -5.43 10.22
CA LYS A 103 -2.59 -5.27 9.07
C LYS A 103 -1.88 -5.41 7.73
N MET A 104 -0.59 -5.08 7.63
CA MET A 104 0.22 -5.37 6.45
C MET A 104 0.37 -6.88 6.22
N PHE A 105 0.37 -7.70 7.27
CA PHE A 105 0.25 -9.16 7.12
C PHE A 105 -1.16 -9.59 6.69
N GLY A 106 -2.20 -8.84 7.06
CA GLY A 106 -3.54 -9.04 6.50
C GLY A 106 -3.59 -8.76 5.01
N ASP A 107 -3.08 -7.61 4.59
CA ASP A 107 -2.94 -7.24 3.18
C ASP A 107 -2.12 -8.30 2.42
N SER A 108 -1.06 -8.85 3.02
CA SER A 108 -0.26 -9.87 2.35
C SER A 108 -1.06 -11.10 1.94
N VAL A 109 -2.16 -11.42 2.65
CA VAL A 109 -3.09 -12.46 2.21
C VAL A 109 -3.82 -11.99 0.95
N ALA A 110 -4.41 -10.79 0.94
CA ALA A 110 -5.11 -10.29 -0.25
C ALA A 110 -4.20 -10.35 -1.50
N PHE A 111 -2.96 -9.91 -1.39
CA PHE A 111 -1.98 -9.91 -2.50
C PHE A 111 -1.46 -11.29 -2.89
N LEU A 112 -1.67 -12.34 -2.09
CA LEU A 112 -1.35 -13.71 -2.49
C LEU A 112 -2.45 -14.35 -3.36
N TYR A 113 -3.69 -13.88 -3.25
CA TYR A 113 -4.84 -14.50 -3.92
C TYR A 113 -5.45 -13.63 -5.02
N LEU A 114 -5.31 -12.30 -4.92
CA LEU A 114 -5.89 -11.34 -5.86
C LEU A 114 -4.81 -10.65 -6.67
N ASP A 115 -5.19 -10.24 -7.88
CA ASP A 115 -4.36 -9.36 -8.68
C ASP A 115 -4.15 -8.02 -7.95
N LYS A 116 -2.89 -7.59 -7.85
CA LYS A 116 -2.51 -6.36 -7.13
C LYS A 116 -3.04 -5.07 -7.75
N PHE A 117 -3.41 -5.10 -9.03
CA PHE A 117 -4.06 -3.99 -9.73
C PHE A 117 -5.57 -3.95 -9.42
N ASP A 118 -6.17 -5.08 -9.04
CA ASP A 118 -7.55 -5.14 -8.55
C ASP A 118 -7.65 -4.65 -7.10
N ILE A 119 -6.68 -5.00 -6.24
CA ILE A 119 -6.70 -4.66 -4.81
C ILE A 119 -6.86 -3.16 -4.56
N LYS A 120 -6.27 -2.29 -5.40
CA LYS A 120 -6.41 -0.83 -5.27
C LYS A 120 -7.87 -0.39 -5.31
N HIS A 121 -8.72 -1.12 -6.03
CA HIS A 121 -10.14 -0.77 -6.15
C HIS A 121 -10.91 -0.99 -4.84
N PHE A 122 -10.40 -1.81 -3.92
CA PHE A 122 -11.00 -2.01 -2.60
C PHE A 122 -10.58 -0.94 -1.57
N PHE A 123 -9.56 -0.14 -1.87
CA PHE A 123 -9.05 0.87 -0.96
C PHE A 123 -9.78 2.21 -1.10
N TYR A 124 -10.07 2.61 -2.33
CA TYR A 124 -10.70 3.90 -2.63
C TYR A 124 -12.23 3.85 -2.50
N ASN A 125 -12.83 5.03 -2.34
CA ASN A 125 -14.27 5.22 -2.45
C ASN A 125 -14.77 4.85 -3.86
N VAL A 126 -16.07 4.65 -4.03
CA VAL A 126 -16.70 4.46 -5.35
C VAL A 126 -17.15 5.78 -5.96
N VAL A 127 -17.23 6.84 -5.14
CA VAL A 127 -17.62 8.20 -5.56
C VAL A 127 -16.43 8.99 -6.10
N ASP A 128 -15.27 8.86 -5.47
CA ASP A 128 -14.03 9.54 -5.83
C ASP A 128 -12.82 8.64 -5.55
N TYR A 129 -11.62 9.08 -5.91
CA TYR A 129 -10.35 8.41 -5.57
C TYR A 129 -9.84 8.73 -4.15
N SER A 130 -10.70 9.21 -3.24
CA SER A 130 -10.30 9.35 -1.83
C SER A 130 -10.21 7.97 -1.16
N PRO A 131 -9.25 7.76 -0.24
CA PRO A 131 -9.21 6.54 0.57
C PRO A 131 -10.51 6.37 1.35
N LYS A 132 -11.16 5.21 1.25
CA LYS A 132 -12.33 4.88 2.08
C LYS A 132 -11.92 4.83 3.54
N GLU A 133 -12.79 5.18 4.47
CA GLU A 133 -12.50 5.06 5.91
C GLU A 133 -12.07 3.64 6.28
N SER A 134 -11.04 3.52 7.11
CA SER A 134 -10.60 2.23 7.64
C SER A 134 -11.62 1.67 8.63
N ALA A 135 -11.66 0.35 8.77
CA ALA A 135 -12.38 -0.30 9.86
C ALA A 135 -12.00 0.28 11.23
N GLY A 136 -13.00 0.47 12.10
CA GLY A 136 -12.78 0.94 13.48
C GLY A 136 -12.19 -0.15 14.37
N TYR A 137 -12.26 0.03 15.69
CA TYR A 137 -11.81 -0.98 16.64
C TYR A 137 -12.52 -2.32 16.42
N MET A 138 -11.74 -3.41 16.40
CA MET A 138 -12.20 -4.77 16.22
C MET A 138 -12.70 -5.38 17.54
N GLY A 139 -12.02 -5.08 18.66
CA GLY A 139 -12.34 -5.59 19.98
C GLY A 139 -13.62 -5.00 20.59
N GLY A 140 -14.48 -5.87 21.15
CA GLY A 140 -15.64 -5.48 21.95
C GLY A 140 -16.96 -5.37 21.18
N LYS A 141 -17.01 -5.86 19.94
CA LYS A 141 -18.23 -5.96 19.12
C LYS A 141 -18.65 -7.42 19.00
N ASP A 142 -19.94 -7.69 19.17
CA ASP A 142 -20.50 -9.03 18.92
C ASP A 142 -20.40 -9.44 17.44
N GLY A 143 -20.37 -8.46 16.52
CA GLY A 143 -20.28 -8.67 15.06
C GLY A 143 -19.05 -9.45 14.59
N LEU A 144 -17.88 -9.24 15.22
CA LEU A 144 -16.65 -9.95 14.85
C LEU A 144 -16.80 -11.47 14.96
N LYS A 145 -17.56 -11.95 15.95
CA LYS A 145 -17.75 -13.39 16.13
C LYS A 145 -18.48 -13.99 14.94
N GLU A 146 -19.52 -13.33 14.45
CA GLU A 146 -20.31 -13.78 13.30
C GLU A 146 -19.49 -13.74 12.00
N GLU A 147 -18.78 -12.63 11.77
CA GLU A 147 -17.85 -12.48 10.64
C GLU A 147 -16.79 -13.61 10.65
N TRP A 148 -16.20 -13.88 11.82
CA TRP A 148 -15.21 -14.94 11.97
C TRP A 148 -15.78 -16.34 11.82
N GLU A 149 -17.02 -16.60 12.27
CA GLU A 149 -17.69 -17.87 12.01
C GLU A 149 -17.91 -18.10 10.51
N LEU A 150 -18.24 -17.06 9.74
CA LEU A 150 -18.36 -17.15 8.28
C LEU A 150 -17.02 -17.52 7.65
N VAL A 151 -15.93 -16.82 8.01
CA VAL A 151 -14.58 -17.14 7.52
C VAL A 151 -14.21 -18.59 7.82
N LYS A 152 -14.44 -19.04 9.06
CA LYS A 152 -14.17 -20.44 9.46
C LYS A 152 -14.96 -21.45 8.63
N LYS A 153 -16.26 -21.21 8.41
CA LYS A 153 -17.10 -22.12 7.63
C LYS A 153 -16.62 -22.22 6.18
N ALA A 154 -16.32 -21.09 5.55
CA ALA A 154 -15.85 -21.06 4.16
C ALA A 154 -14.46 -21.73 4.01
N CYS A 155 -13.50 -21.40 4.88
CA CYS A 155 -12.18 -22.04 4.86
C CYS A 155 -12.26 -23.56 5.09
N LYS A 156 -13.12 -24.03 6.00
CA LYS A 156 -13.35 -25.48 6.22
C LYS A 156 -14.02 -26.17 5.04
N ALA A 157 -14.79 -25.43 4.25
CA ALA A 157 -15.35 -25.91 2.98
C ALA A 157 -14.34 -25.87 1.82
N GLY A 158 -13.07 -25.50 2.08
CA GLY A 158 -12.01 -25.43 1.08
C GLY A 158 -11.99 -24.13 0.28
N VAL A 159 -12.78 -23.12 0.65
CA VAL A 159 -12.78 -21.80 -0.01
C VAL A 159 -11.88 -20.84 0.77
N PRO A 160 -10.73 -20.41 0.23
CA PRO A 160 -9.90 -19.41 0.87
C PRO A 160 -10.71 -18.14 1.12
N THR A 161 -10.66 -17.61 2.34
CA THR A 161 -11.53 -16.50 2.76
C THR A 161 -10.78 -15.58 3.70
N LEU A 162 -10.92 -14.28 3.49
CA LEU A 162 -10.23 -13.21 4.21
C LEU A 162 -11.22 -12.37 5.02
N LEU A 163 -10.90 -12.12 6.29
CA LEU A 163 -11.57 -11.10 7.09
C LEU A 163 -10.99 -9.71 6.76
N ASN A 164 -11.77 -8.84 6.14
CA ASN A 164 -11.25 -7.57 5.60
C ASN A 164 -10.76 -6.61 6.69
N ASP A 165 -11.36 -6.66 7.88
CA ASP A 165 -11.01 -5.83 9.05
C ASP A 165 -9.55 -5.99 9.51
N ILE A 166 -8.90 -7.10 9.14
CA ILE A 166 -7.48 -7.36 9.44
C ILE A 166 -6.53 -6.72 8.43
N THR A 167 -7.03 -6.02 7.41
CA THR A 167 -6.24 -5.44 6.31
C THR A 167 -6.24 -3.91 6.36
N MET A 168 -5.37 -3.27 5.57
CA MET A 168 -5.46 -1.84 5.27
C MET A 168 -6.08 -1.53 3.91
N SER A 169 -5.97 -2.44 2.93
CA SER A 169 -6.36 -2.23 1.54
C SER A 169 -7.80 -2.67 1.26
N MET A 170 -8.27 -3.76 1.89
CA MET A 170 -9.63 -4.26 1.69
C MET A 170 -10.60 -3.49 2.59
N ARG A 171 -11.18 -2.39 2.08
CA ARG A 171 -12.04 -1.50 2.88
C ARG A 171 -13.53 -1.63 2.58
N HIS A 172 -13.93 -2.51 1.64
CA HIS A 172 -15.34 -2.78 1.33
C HIS A 172 -15.69 -4.22 1.68
N GLY A 173 -16.86 -4.41 2.30
CA GLY A 173 -17.32 -5.70 2.80
C GLY A 173 -16.57 -6.12 4.07
N ASP A 174 -17.20 -6.97 4.87
CA ASP A 174 -16.61 -7.49 6.11
C ASP A 174 -15.72 -8.70 5.82
N VAL A 175 -16.11 -9.53 4.84
CA VAL A 175 -15.43 -10.76 4.43
C VAL A 175 -15.24 -10.77 2.91
N CYS A 176 -14.11 -11.27 2.44
CA CYS A 176 -13.83 -11.50 1.02
C CYS A 176 -13.57 -13.00 0.77
N LEU A 177 -14.35 -13.61 -0.10
CA LEU A 177 -14.08 -14.97 -0.60
C LEU A 177 -13.03 -14.88 -1.71
N LEU A 178 -11.93 -15.60 -1.54
CA LEU A 178 -10.73 -15.61 -2.38
C LEU A 178 -10.61 -16.92 -3.18
N GLY A 179 -11.75 -17.49 -3.59
CA GLY A 179 -11.80 -18.71 -4.39
C GLY A 179 -11.33 -18.50 -5.83
N GLU A 180 -11.59 -19.48 -6.70
CA GLU A 180 -11.31 -19.33 -8.13
C GLU A 180 -12.28 -18.31 -8.76
N GLY A 181 -11.74 -17.29 -9.44
CA GLY A 181 -12.50 -16.25 -10.13
C GLY A 181 -12.41 -14.86 -9.48
N ALA A 182 -13.38 -13.99 -9.78
CA ALA A 182 -13.43 -12.64 -9.23
C ALA A 182 -13.70 -12.67 -7.70
N PRO A 183 -13.05 -11.80 -6.91
CA PRO A 183 -13.28 -11.72 -5.47
C PRO A 183 -14.74 -11.42 -5.13
N VAL A 184 -15.31 -12.19 -4.20
CA VAL A 184 -16.69 -11.98 -3.74
C VAL A 184 -16.69 -11.32 -2.37
N LEU A 185 -17.15 -10.08 -2.33
CA LEU A 185 -17.32 -9.33 -1.09
C LEU A 185 -18.64 -9.68 -0.41
N VAL A 186 -18.58 -9.92 0.89
CA VAL A 186 -19.73 -10.27 1.74
C VAL A 186 -19.81 -9.28 2.90
N GLU A 187 -20.95 -8.63 3.02
CA GLU A 187 -21.31 -7.84 4.21
C GLU A 187 -22.12 -8.74 5.17
N VAL A 188 -21.65 -8.90 6.39
CA VAL A 188 -22.28 -9.75 7.41
C VAL A 188 -23.21 -8.87 8.26
N LYS A 189 -24.46 -9.28 8.38
CA LYS A 189 -25.46 -8.57 9.19
C LYS A 189 -26.13 -9.52 10.16
N SER A 190 -26.11 -9.14 11.44
CA SER A 190 -26.84 -9.81 12.53
C SER A 190 -28.33 -9.43 12.59
N SER A 191 -28.74 -8.33 11.95
CA SER A 191 -30.11 -7.79 12.01
C SER A 191 -30.67 -7.43 10.64
N GLN A 192 -32.01 -7.48 10.49
CA GLN A 192 -32.74 -7.14 9.25
C GLN A 192 -32.91 -5.62 9.02
N ASN A 193 -32.19 -4.76 9.73
CA ASN A 193 -32.38 -3.31 9.66
C ASN A 193 -32.04 -2.74 8.27
N LYS A 194 -33.02 -2.10 7.63
CA LYS A 194 -32.89 -1.37 6.37
C LYS A 194 -32.76 0.13 6.64
N ASN A 195 -31.58 0.55 7.09
CA ASN A 195 -31.28 1.99 7.24
C ASN A 195 -30.56 2.50 6.00
N TYR A 196 -30.68 3.80 5.71
CA TYR A 196 -30.00 4.47 4.58
C TYR A 196 -28.49 4.17 4.49
N ARG A 197 -27.83 4.05 5.65
CA ARG A 197 -26.41 3.64 5.73
C ARG A 197 -26.17 2.25 5.12
N VAL A 198 -27.06 1.30 5.40
CA VAL A 198 -26.97 -0.09 4.91
C VAL A 198 -27.19 -0.15 3.40
N GLU A 199 -28.18 0.62 2.89
CA GLU A 199 -28.41 0.73 1.44
C GLU A 199 -27.21 1.34 0.71
N ARG A 200 -26.59 2.40 1.28
CA ARG A 200 -25.38 2.99 0.72
C ARG A 200 -24.21 2.00 0.67
N GLN A 201 -23.99 1.21 1.74
CA GLN A 201 -22.95 0.18 1.74
C GLN A 201 -23.20 -0.88 0.66
N LYS A 202 -24.45 -1.35 0.53
CA LYS A 202 -24.85 -2.31 -0.49
C LYS A 202 -24.67 -1.76 -1.91
N ASN A 203 -25.09 -0.53 -2.17
CA ASN A 203 -24.92 0.11 -3.47
C ASN A 203 -23.43 0.28 -3.82
N ASN A 204 -22.59 0.67 -2.85
CA ASN A 204 -21.16 0.77 -3.08
C ASN A 204 -20.53 -0.58 -3.42
N LEU A 205 -20.92 -1.65 -2.71
CA LEU A 205 -20.46 -3.01 -3.00
C LEU A 205 -20.89 -3.47 -4.39
N ASN A 206 -22.15 -3.23 -4.77
CA ASN A 206 -22.67 -3.59 -6.09
C ASN A 206 -21.92 -2.86 -7.21
N ARG A 207 -21.73 -1.53 -7.10
CA ARG A 207 -20.97 -0.75 -8.10
C ARG A 207 -19.54 -1.26 -8.28
N LEU A 208 -18.88 -1.64 -7.19
CA LEU A 208 -17.53 -2.20 -7.25
C LEU A 208 -17.52 -3.60 -7.88
N ALA A 209 -18.49 -4.46 -7.52
CA ALA A 209 -18.62 -5.79 -8.08
C ALA A 209 -18.93 -5.75 -9.58
N GLU A 210 -19.85 -4.88 -10.01
CA GLU A 210 -20.16 -4.63 -11.42
C GLU A 210 -18.92 -4.16 -12.19
N PHE A 211 -18.18 -3.18 -11.66
CA PHE A 211 -16.94 -2.72 -12.30
C PHE A 211 -15.89 -3.84 -12.45
N LEU A 212 -15.71 -4.68 -11.42
CA LEU A 212 -14.76 -5.80 -11.47
C LEU A 212 -15.21 -6.92 -12.41
N ALA A 213 -16.51 -7.06 -12.66
CA ALA A 213 -17.07 -8.07 -13.56
C ALA A 213 -17.05 -7.61 -15.03
N GLU A 214 -17.35 -6.34 -15.29
CA GLU A 214 -17.54 -5.79 -16.64
C GLU A 214 -16.30 -5.11 -17.23
N ASP A 215 -15.23 -4.94 -16.44
CA ASP A 215 -14.00 -4.23 -16.81
C ASP A 215 -14.19 -2.78 -17.26
N LYS A 216 -15.39 -2.23 -17.03
CA LYS A 216 -15.81 -0.90 -17.44
C LYS A 216 -16.80 -0.35 -16.43
N ALA A 217 -16.67 0.93 -16.12
CA ALA A 217 -17.72 1.68 -15.45
C ALA A 217 -17.78 3.12 -15.97
N GLU A 218 -18.99 3.63 -16.16
CA GLU A 218 -19.28 5.03 -16.46
C GLU A 218 -19.55 5.78 -15.14
N ASP A 219 -19.20 7.07 -15.10
CA ASP A 219 -19.34 7.94 -13.91
C ASP A 219 -18.82 7.30 -12.60
N PHE A 220 -17.65 6.67 -12.70
CA PHE A 220 -17.01 5.95 -11.61
C PHE A 220 -15.87 6.76 -11.03
N ARG A 221 -15.89 7.00 -9.72
CA ARG A 221 -14.86 7.79 -9.02
C ARG A 221 -14.66 9.22 -9.56
N GLY A 222 -15.74 9.85 -10.02
CA GLY A 222 -15.70 11.19 -10.60
C GLY A 222 -15.06 11.24 -11.99
N MET A 223 -14.79 10.09 -12.61
CA MET A 223 -14.32 9.98 -13.99
C MET A 223 -15.49 9.57 -14.89
N PRO A 224 -15.66 10.20 -16.06
CA PRO A 224 -16.72 9.83 -17.02
C PRO A 224 -16.65 8.36 -17.44
N LEU A 225 -15.41 7.84 -17.58
CA LEU A 225 -15.17 6.46 -17.97
C LEU A 225 -13.92 5.92 -17.25
N VAL A 226 -14.08 4.74 -16.64
CA VAL A 226 -12.97 3.96 -16.08
C VAL A 226 -12.97 2.58 -16.72
N LEU A 227 -11.80 2.18 -17.23
CA LEU A 227 -11.59 0.88 -17.85
C LEU A 227 -10.56 0.08 -17.05
N ARG A 228 -10.87 -1.19 -16.78
CA ARG A 228 -9.89 -2.20 -16.39
C ARG A 228 -9.40 -2.87 -17.66
N LYS A 229 -8.09 -2.93 -17.83
CA LYS A 229 -7.46 -3.46 -19.04
C LYS A 229 -6.28 -4.30 -18.62
N GLU A 230 -6.14 -5.46 -19.23
CA GLU A 230 -4.98 -6.33 -19.05
C GLU A 230 -3.66 -5.59 -19.31
N LEU A 231 -2.57 -6.07 -18.72
CA LEU A 231 -1.23 -5.61 -19.02
C LEU A 231 -0.88 -5.93 -20.49
N CYS A 232 -0.18 -5.01 -21.15
CA CYS A 232 0.32 -5.23 -22.51
C CYS A 232 1.51 -6.19 -22.49
N PHE A 233 2.32 -6.14 -21.42
CA PHE A 233 3.47 -7.00 -21.20
C PHE A 233 3.45 -7.59 -19.79
N SER A 234 3.97 -8.81 -19.64
CA SER A 234 4.19 -9.40 -18.31
C SER A 234 5.07 -8.49 -17.46
N GLU A 235 4.68 -8.30 -16.20
CA GLU A 235 5.42 -7.43 -15.27
C GLU A 235 6.84 -7.95 -15.03
N VAL A 236 7.81 -7.03 -15.06
CA VAL A 236 9.19 -7.28 -14.69
C VAL A 236 9.40 -6.78 -13.26
N THR A 237 9.85 -7.68 -12.37
CA THR A 237 10.13 -7.35 -10.96
C THR A 237 11.54 -7.77 -10.58
N TYR A 238 12.11 -7.03 -9.64
CA TYR A 238 13.44 -7.23 -9.08
C TYR A 238 13.39 -7.69 -7.62
N LYS A 239 12.27 -8.29 -7.18
CA LYS A 239 12.10 -8.76 -5.79
C LYS A 239 13.23 -9.72 -5.40
N LYS A 240 13.66 -10.59 -6.31
CA LYS A 240 14.72 -11.57 -6.04
C LYS A 240 16.07 -10.87 -5.83
N GLU A 241 16.47 -10.03 -6.78
CA GLU A 241 17.71 -9.26 -6.79
C GLU A 241 17.78 -8.32 -5.58
N PHE A 242 16.66 -7.69 -5.23
CA PHE A 242 16.51 -6.89 -4.03
C PHE A 242 16.81 -7.70 -2.75
N ASN A 243 16.26 -8.90 -2.61
CA ASN A 243 16.51 -9.74 -1.43
C ASN A 243 17.94 -10.32 -1.41
N GLU A 244 18.53 -10.62 -2.56
CA GLU A 244 19.95 -10.98 -2.68
C GLU A 244 20.85 -9.81 -2.23
N HIS A 245 20.48 -8.59 -2.61
CA HIS A 245 21.14 -7.37 -2.16
C HIS A 245 21.04 -7.17 -0.63
N LEU A 246 19.88 -7.40 -0.01
CA LEU A 246 19.74 -7.35 1.45
C LEU A 246 20.67 -8.34 2.17
N ASN A 247 20.89 -9.53 1.60
CA ASN A 247 21.86 -10.49 2.14
C ASN A 247 23.30 -9.96 2.13
N VAL A 248 23.67 -9.18 1.11
CA VAL A 248 24.99 -8.52 1.05
C VAL A 248 25.08 -7.42 2.10
N CYS A 249 24.06 -6.56 2.20
CA CYS A 249 23.95 -5.52 3.22
C CYS A 249 24.14 -6.10 4.64
N ARG A 250 23.49 -7.23 4.94
CA ARG A 250 23.60 -7.89 6.25
C ARG A 250 25.04 -8.24 6.64
N LYS A 251 25.90 -8.56 5.68
CA LYS A 251 27.31 -8.91 5.93
C LYS A 251 28.21 -7.69 6.03
N LYS A 252 27.91 -6.63 5.26
CA LYS A 252 28.79 -5.45 5.11
C LYS A 252 28.34 -4.22 5.90
N GLY A 253 27.13 -4.23 6.45
CA GLY A 253 26.49 -3.07 7.09
C GLY A 253 25.86 -2.10 6.09
N ILE A 254 26.45 -1.92 4.91
CA ILE A 254 25.92 -1.11 3.82
C ILE A 254 26.19 -1.77 2.46
N SER A 255 25.27 -1.60 1.52
CA SER A 255 25.47 -1.96 0.12
C SER A 255 24.56 -1.14 -0.78
N TRP A 256 24.90 -1.07 -2.06
CA TRP A 256 23.99 -0.63 -3.12
C TRP A 256 23.93 -1.68 -4.24
N VAL A 257 22.88 -1.62 -5.07
CA VAL A 257 22.73 -2.42 -6.29
C VAL A 257 22.04 -1.59 -7.37
N ARG A 258 22.43 -1.79 -8.63
CA ARG A 258 21.69 -1.32 -9.80
C ARG A 258 20.76 -2.45 -10.26
N LEU A 259 19.45 -2.25 -10.15
CA LEU A 259 18.44 -3.23 -10.56
C LEU A 259 18.19 -3.17 -12.07
N GLU A 260 18.11 -1.96 -12.61
CA GLU A 260 18.16 -1.62 -14.03
C GLU A 260 18.85 -0.28 -14.21
N ASP A 261 19.14 0.10 -15.46
CA ASP A 261 19.63 1.45 -15.73
C ASP A 261 18.61 2.47 -15.23
N GLY A 262 19.11 3.37 -14.38
CA GLY A 262 18.31 4.39 -13.70
C GLY A 262 17.55 3.94 -12.46
N PHE A 263 17.61 2.67 -12.05
CA PHE A 263 17.00 2.22 -10.78
C PHE A 263 18.06 1.60 -9.85
N TYR A 264 18.40 2.34 -8.81
CA TYR A 264 19.38 1.96 -7.81
C TYR A 264 18.71 1.77 -6.45
N VAL A 265 19.21 0.80 -5.66
CA VAL A 265 18.77 0.58 -4.28
C VAL A 265 19.99 0.60 -3.36
N VAL A 266 19.91 1.40 -2.30
CA VAL A 266 20.89 1.49 -1.22
C VAL A 266 20.25 0.97 0.05
N SER A 267 20.89 -0.01 0.68
CA SER A 267 20.47 -0.56 1.98
C SER A 267 21.55 -0.34 3.01
N ASN A 268 21.17 0.21 4.18
CA ASN A 268 22.09 0.63 5.23
C ASN A 268 21.62 0.16 6.61
N ARG A 269 22.58 -0.29 7.44
CA ARG A 269 22.39 -0.78 8.81
C ARG A 269 23.26 -0.01 9.80
N GLY A 270 23.13 1.32 9.78
CA GLY A 270 23.82 2.21 10.71
C GLY A 270 25.23 2.63 10.30
N CYS A 271 25.61 2.41 9.03
CA CYS A 271 26.83 2.96 8.44
C CYS A 271 26.58 4.37 7.89
N ASP A 272 27.67 5.06 7.54
CA ASP A 272 27.61 6.35 6.84
C ASP A 272 27.04 6.17 5.42
N LEU A 273 25.93 6.86 5.13
CA LEU A 273 25.22 6.76 3.85
C LEU A 273 26.02 7.40 2.71
N ASP A 274 26.85 8.41 3.01
CA ASP A 274 27.64 9.14 2.02
C ASP A 274 28.65 8.21 1.32
N ILE A 275 29.10 7.16 2.02
CA ILE A 275 30.00 6.14 1.46
C ILE A 275 29.33 5.37 0.30
N ALA A 276 28.03 5.08 0.40
CA ALA A 276 27.32 4.38 -0.67
C ALA A 276 26.86 5.33 -1.77
N LEU A 277 26.40 6.53 -1.41
CA LEU A 277 25.93 7.53 -2.37
C LEU A 277 27.08 8.05 -3.25
N SER A 278 28.27 8.26 -2.69
CA SER A 278 29.46 8.68 -3.46
C SER A 278 29.91 7.66 -4.53
N GLN A 279 29.44 6.42 -4.46
CA GLN A 279 29.73 5.38 -5.47
C GLN A 279 28.72 5.39 -6.62
N LEU A 280 27.61 6.13 -6.50
CA LEU A 280 26.64 6.31 -7.56
C LEU A 280 27.05 7.53 -8.40
N ASP A 281 27.48 7.32 -9.64
CA ASP A 281 27.80 8.41 -10.57
C ASP A 281 26.50 9.04 -11.13
N LEU A 282 25.86 9.88 -10.30
CA LEU A 282 24.59 10.55 -10.60
C LEU A 282 24.72 12.09 -10.66
N THR A 283 25.96 12.58 -10.71
CA THR A 283 26.22 14.03 -10.71
C THR A 283 25.60 14.69 -11.94
N GLY A 284 24.81 15.74 -11.72
CA GLY A 284 24.18 16.51 -12.79
C GLY A 284 22.96 15.85 -13.44
N ARG A 285 22.48 14.72 -12.92
CA ARG A 285 21.24 14.06 -13.38
C ARG A 285 20.03 14.48 -12.55
N GLU A 286 18.87 14.48 -13.17
CA GLU A 286 17.60 14.61 -12.45
C GLU A 286 17.26 13.28 -11.76
N ILE A 287 17.11 13.31 -10.43
CA ILE A 287 16.87 12.10 -9.62
C ILE A 287 15.66 12.25 -8.71
N ALA A 288 14.98 11.13 -8.44
CA ALA A 288 13.96 11.01 -7.41
C ALA A 288 14.38 10.01 -6.32
N PRO A 289 14.78 10.49 -5.12
CA PRO A 289 15.07 9.63 -3.98
C PRO A 289 13.76 9.20 -3.28
N ILE A 290 13.59 7.90 -3.06
CA ILE A 290 12.40 7.33 -2.40
C ILE A 290 12.85 6.49 -1.20
N PHE A 291 12.58 6.98 0.01
CA PHE A 291 12.90 6.29 1.26
C PHE A 291 11.78 5.35 1.67
N LEU A 292 11.96 4.04 1.54
CA LEU A 292 10.95 3.05 1.93
C LEU A 292 10.56 3.18 3.41
N ASN A 293 11.52 3.53 4.28
CA ASN A 293 11.26 3.75 5.69
C ASN A 293 10.29 4.91 5.95
N GLU A 294 10.31 5.95 5.13
CA GLU A 294 9.38 7.07 5.23
C GLU A 294 7.95 6.61 4.93
N TYR A 295 7.75 5.87 3.82
CA TYR A 295 6.45 5.30 3.47
C TYR A 295 5.92 4.35 4.53
N LYS A 296 6.79 3.51 5.11
CA LYS A 296 6.42 2.64 6.23
C LYS A 296 5.99 3.47 7.46
N ASN A 297 6.84 4.39 7.91
CA ASN A 297 6.64 5.11 9.17
C ASN A 297 5.42 6.04 9.12
N ASN A 298 5.18 6.64 7.95
CA ASN A 298 4.02 7.49 7.69
C ASN A 298 2.76 6.70 7.28
N GLN A 299 2.85 5.36 7.19
CA GLN A 299 1.75 4.47 6.82
C GLN A 299 1.16 4.76 5.42
N LEU A 300 2.04 5.16 4.49
CA LEU A 300 1.70 5.56 3.11
C LEU A 300 1.87 4.43 2.09
N TRP A 301 2.12 3.20 2.54
CA TRP A 301 2.39 2.07 1.64
C TRP A 301 1.16 1.58 0.86
N VAL A 302 -0.04 1.85 1.37
CA VAL A 302 -1.30 1.28 0.87
C VAL A 302 -1.82 2.14 -0.30
N PRO A 303 -2.35 1.55 -1.40
CA PRO A 303 -2.69 0.14 -1.59
C PRO A 303 -1.71 -0.63 -2.47
N LEU A 304 -0.41 -0.49 -2.21
CA LEU A 304 0.64 -1.24 -2.91
C LEU A 304 0.91 -2.59 -2.23
N THR A 305 1.61 -3.47 -2.95
CA THR A 305 2.04 -4.76 -2.41
C THR A 305 2.81 -4.55 -1.09
N PRO A 306 2.37 -5.14 0.04
CA PRO A 306 2.95 -4.87 1.35
C PRO A 306 4.45 -5.17 1.42
N PHE A 307 5.21 -4.36 2.18
CA PHE A 307 6.64 -4.63 2.40
C PHE A 307 6.91 -6.00 3.06
N VAL A 308 5.92 -6.58 3.75
CA VAL A 308 6.04 -7.94 4.30
C VAL A 308 6.04 -9.02 3.22
N ASN A 309 5.49 -8.75 2.02
CA ASN A 309 5.63 -9.61 0.83
C ASN A 309 6.94 -9.33 0.10
N LEU A 310 7.45 -8.09 0.15
CA LEU A 310 8.69 -7.69 -0.53
C LEU A 310 9.94 -8.25 0.13
N ILE A 311 10.05 -8.13 1.47
CA ILE A 311 11.22 -8.58 2.24
C ILE A 311 11.01 -10.04 2.64
N ASN A 312 11.85 -10.96 2.15
CA ASN A 312 11.71 -12.40 2.35
C ASN A 312 12.24 -12.87 3.71
N ASP A 313 13.40 -12.38 4.11
CA ASP A 313 14.01 -12.81 5.36
C ASP A 313 13.33 -12.13 6.56
N ALA A 314 12.94 -12.93 7.55
CA ALA A 314 12.21 -12.43 8.70
C ALA A 314 13.05 -11.52 9.60
N ARG A 315 14.39 -11.69 9.62
CA ARG A 315 15.27 -10.81 10.37
C ARG A 315 15.43 -9.46 9.69
N ASP A 316 15.67 -9.45 8.37
CA ASP A 316 15.69 -8.19 7.60
C ASP A 316 14.37 -7.43 7.73
N LEU A 317 13.22 -8.14 7.76
CA LEU A 317 11.92 -7.53 7.97
C LEU A 317 11.80 -6.88 9.36
N CYS A 318 12.20 -7.58 10.43
CA CYS A 318 12.21 -7.02 11.78
C CYS A 318 13.12 -5.79 11.87
N ASP A 319 14.31 -5.85 11.27
CA ASP A 319 15.26 -4.75 11.29
C ASP A 319 14.71 -3.54 10.52
N PHE A 320 14.03 -3.76 9.38
CA PHE A 320 13.36 -2.71 8.62
C PHE A 320 12.24 -2.06 9.43
N ILE A 321 11.37 -2.86 10.05
CA ILE A 321 10.27 -2.37 10.90
C ILE A 321 10.80 -1.51 12.04
N ASN A 322 11.89 -1.95 12.68
CA ASN A 322 12.51 -1.27 13.82
C ASN A 322 13.42 -0.09 13.43
N GLY A 323 13.67 0.13 12.13
CA GLY A 323 14.54 1.21 11.64
C GLY A 323 16.04 0.93 11.70
N GLU A 324 16.42 -0.32 11.97
CA GLU A 324 17.82 -0.79 11.93
C GLU A 324 18.29 -1.16 10.52
N LEU A 325 17.35 -1.36 9.60
CA LEU A 325 17.60 -1.41 8.16
C LEU A 325 16.86 -0.23 7.52
N THR A 326 17.63 0.65 6.87
CA THR A 326 17.10 1.73 6.03
C THR A 326 17.32 1.39 4.56
N ILE A 327 16.30 1.66 3.74
CA ILE A 327 16.35 1.39 2.30
C ILE A 327 15.95 2.66 1.55
N LEU A 328 16.83 3.08 0.64
CA LEU A 328 16.68 4.21 -0.27
C LEU A 328 16.70 3.68 -1.70
N CYS A 329 15.65 3.95 -2.45
CA CYS A 329 15.64 3.80 -3.90
C CYS A 329 16.03 5.14 -4.53
N VAL A 330 16.96 5.12 -5.48
CA VAL A 330 17.31 6.29 -6.28
C VAL A 330 16.91 6.02 -7.72
N LEU A 331 16.02 6.86 -8.23
CA LEU A 331 15.49 6.81 -9.58
C LEU A 331 16.14 7.92 -10.40
N ASP A 332 16.85 7.55 -11.47
CA ASP A 332 17.42 8.48 -12.45
C ASP A 332 16.36 8.78 -13.52
N LEU A 333 15.75 9.96 -13.40
CA LEU A 333 14.63 10.35 -14.24
C LEU A 333 15.07 10.62 -15.67
N ASP A 334 16.31 11.08 -15.89
CA ASP A 334 16.81 11.32 -17.25
C ASP A 334 17.00 10.02 -18.03
N CYS A 335 17.46 8.97 -17.35
CA CYS A 335 17.50 7.63 -17.95
C CYS A 335 16.11 7.17 -18.42
N PHE A 336 15.07 7.40 -17.60
CA PHE A 336 13.71 7.03 -17.92
C PHE A 336 13.08 7.90 -19.02
N LYS A 337 13.37 9.20 -19.06
CA LYS A 337 13.00 10.07 -20.19
C LYS A 337 13.58 9.57 -21.50
N GLN A 338 14.84 9.09 -21.49
CA GLN A 338 15.47 8.52 -22.67
C GLN A 338 14.75 7.26 -23.18
N ILE A 339 14.20 6.44 -22.28
CA ILE A 339 13.38 5.28 -22.66
C ILE A 339 12.13 5.75 -23.42
N ALA A 340 11.40 6.72 -22.89
CA ALA A 340 10.23 7.29 -23.57
C ALA A 340 10.60 7.93 -24.91
N LEU A 341 11.73 8.64 -24.97
CA LEU A 341 12.24 9.28 -26.19
C LEU A 341 12.44 8.25 -27.30
N ASN A 342 13.06 7.12 -26.98
CA ASN A 342 13.31 6.03 -27.92
C ASN A 342 12.01 5.39 -28.45
N GLU A 343 10.90 5.53 -27.71
CA GLU A 343 9.57 5.02 -28.07
C GLU A 343 8.72 6.07 -28.82
N GLY A 344 9.26 7.27 -29.06
CA GLY A 344 8.60 8.37 -29.78
C GLY A 344 7.81 9.35 -28.89
N PHE A 345 8.13 9.41 -27.59
CA PHE A 345 7.41 10.24 -26.62
C PHE A 345 8.35 11.17 -25.85
N GLU A 346 7.86 12.36 -25.51
CA GLU A 346 8.42 13.18 -24.45
C GLU A 346 7.77 12.75 -23.11
N LEU A 347 8.59 12.57 -22.09
CA LEU A 347 8.15 12.23 -20.72
C LEU A 347 8.60 13.33 -19.76
N VAL A 348 7.66 13.83 -18.97
CA VAL A 348 7.93 14.77 -17.88
C VAL A 348 7.47 14.15 -16.57
N PHE A 349 8.32 14.24 -15.54
CA PHE A 349 7.94 13.89 -14.18
C PHE A 349 7.40 15.11 -13.44
N VAL A 350 6.31 14.93 -12.70
CA VAL A 350 5.65 16.00 -11.94
C VAL A 350 5.46 15.53 -10.50
N ASP A 351 5.76 16.41 -9.54
CA ASP A 351 5.63 16.14 -8.12
C ASP A 351 4.33 16.72 -7.54
N GLY A 352 3.79 16.09 -6.50
CA GLY A 352 2.65 16.59 -5.72
C GLY A 352 1.28 16.54 -6.43
N GLU A 353 1.17 15.86 -7.56
CA GLU A 353 -0.04 15.79 -8.40
C GLU A 353 -0.58 14.35 -8.48
N ASP A 354 -1.84 14.18 -8.85
CA ASP A 354 -2.47 12.85 -9.02
C ASP A 354 -1.74 12.00 -10.08
N TYR A 355 -1.17 12.67 -11.09
CA TYR A 355 -0.33 12.11 -12.16
C TYR A 355 1.10 12.59 -12.01
N SER A 356 2.04 11.66 -12.08
CA SER A 356 3.46 11.94 -11.86
C SER A 356 4.34 11.68 -13.06
N MET A 357 3.84 11.00 -14.08
CA MET A 357 4.52 10.78 -15.35
C MET A 357 3.58 11.25 -16.44
N ILE A 358 3.92 12.34 -17.11
CA ILE A 358 3.10 12.92 -18.17
C ILE A 358 3.80 12.67 -19.50
N PHE A 359 3.06 12.11 -20.45
CA PHE A 359 3.56 11.74 -21.76
C PHE A 359 2.92 12.60 -22.84
N LYS A 360 3.73 12.95 -23.85
CA LYS A 360 3.29 13.58 -25.10
C LYS A 360 3.95 12.86 -26.26
N GLU A 361 3.15 12.40 -27.22
CA GLU A 361 3.66 11.80 -28.44
C GLU A 361 4.23 12.87 -29.39
N PHE A 362 5.36 12.59 -30.04
CA PHE A 362 5.94 13.53 -31.00
C PHE A 362 5.02 13.74 -32.21
N GLY A 363 4.87 15.00 -32.62
CA GLY A 363 3.97 15.37 -33.72
C GLY A 363 2.48 15.30 -33.38
N SER A 364 2.12 14.98 -32.13
CA SER A 364 0.75 14.93 -31.64
C SER A 364 0.48 16.01 -30.60
N SER A 365 -0.76 16.47 -30.52
CA SER A 365 -1.20 17.38 -29.45
C SER A 365 -1.65 16.62 -28.19
N LEU A 366 -1.72 15.29 -28.25
CA LEU A 366 -2.33 14.46 -27.21
C LEU A 366 -1.37 14.27 -26.02
N ILE A 367 -1.89 14.54 -24.83
CA ILE A 367 -1.18 14.42 -23.55
C ILE A 367 -1.96 13.47 -22.66
N TRP A 368 -1.26 12.56 -21.99
CA TRP A 368 -1.82 11.64 -21.00
C TRP A 368 -0.85 11.44 -19.84
N GLY A 369 -1.31 10.82 -18.75
CA GLY A 369 -0.48 10.65 -17.57
C GLY A 369 -0.66 9.30 -16.88
N VAL A 370 0.38 8.89 -16.16
CA VAL A 370 0.38 7.77 -15.23
C VAL A 370 0.37 8.31 -13.81
N SER A 371 -0.51 7.74 -12.98
CA SER A 371 -0.69 8.16 -11.59
C SER A 371 0.58 7.99 -10.75
N TRP A 372 0.78 8.84 -9.75
CA TRP A 372 1.84 8.69 -8.74
C TRP A 372 1.85 7.30 -8.10
N GLN A 373 0.66 6.76 -7.81
CA GLN A 373 0.49 5.43 -7.23
C GLN A 373 1.10 4.31 -8.10
N MET A 374 1.02 4.43 -9.43
CA MET A 374 1.65 3.46 -10.35
C MET A 374 3.16 3.62 -10.40
N MET A 375 3.66 4.86 -10.41
CA MET A 375 5.10 5.14 -10.34
C MET A 375 5.71 4.53 -9.06
N LEU A 376 5.02 4.69 -7.92
CA LEU A 376 5.47 4.13 -6.64
C LEU A 376 5.62 2.61 -6.60
N ARG A 377 5.03 1.86 -7.55
CA ARG A 377 5.28 0.42 -7.66
C ARG A 377 6.75 0.12 -7.98
N THR A 378 7.44 1.01 -8.69
CA THR A 378 8.87 0.86 -8.96
C THR A 378 9.67 0.75 -7.66
N PRO A 379 9.72 1.79 -6.79
CA PRO A 379 10.50 1.72 -5.55
C PRO A 379 9.86 0.84 -4.46
N LEU A 380 8.53 0.76 -4.35
CA LEU A 380 7.87 0.09 -3.21
C LEU A 380 7.53 -1.39 -3.48
N GLU A 381 7.54 -1.82 -4.74
CA GLU A 381 7.32 -3.22 -5.12
C GLU A 381 8.49 -3.80 -5.93
N MET A 382 9.54 -3.02 -6.17
CA MET A 382 10.70 -3.37 -7.00
C MET A 382 10.30 -3.73 -8.44
N VAL A 383 9.32 -3.03 -9.01
CA VAL A 383 8.90 -3.17 -10.41
C VAL A 383 9.84 -2.39 -11.33
N SER A 384 10.07 -2.88 -12.54
CA SER A 384 10.86 -2.13 -13.54
C SER A 384 10.11 -0.88 -14.02
N MET A 385 10.77 0.27 -13.95
CA MET A 385 10.31 1.51 -14.57
C MET A 385 10.36 1.42 -16.09
N SER A 386 11.36 0.74 -16.65
CA SER A 386 11.44 0.51 -18.11
C SER A 386 10.21 -0.24 -18.62
N TRP A 387 9.80 -1.29 -17.89
CA TRP A 387 8.56 -2.01 -18.17
C TRP A 387 7.34 -1.10 -18.02
N LEU A 388 7.24 -0.35 -16.92
CA LEU A 388 6.09 0.52 -16.65
C LEU A 388 5.87 1.55 -17.76
N ILE A 389 6.95 2.19 -18.21
CA ILE A 389 6.93 3.18 -19.30
C ILE A 389 6.44 2.52 -20.60
N LYS A 390 7.03 1.39 -20.98
CA LYS A 390 6.68 0.69 -22.23
C LYS A 390 5.26 0.15 -22.22
N ASP A 391 4.81 -0.47 -21.12
CA ASP A 391 3.44 -0.95 -20.97
C ASP A 391 2.43 0.19 -21.08
N SER A 392 2.74 1.34 -20.45
CA SER A 392 1.86 2.50 -20.48
C SER A 392 1.76 3.11 -21.88
N ILE A 393 2.89 3.22 -22.60
CA ILE A 393 2.92 3.70 -24.00
C ILE A 393 2.15 2.74 -24.92
N ASP A 394 2.38 1.43 -24.82
CA ASP A 394 1.72 0.46 -25.69
C ASP A 394 0.21 0.41 -25.43
N ARG A 395 -0.19 0.48 -24.16
CA ARG A 395 -1.60 0.60 -23.75
C ARG A 395 -2.25 1.83 -24.38
N PHE A 396 -1.58 2.98 -24.32
CA PHE A 396 -2.05 4.21 -24.93
C PHE A 396 -2.23 4.06 -26.46
N LYS A 397 -1.23 3.53 -27.16
CA LYS A 397 -1.31 3.26 -28.62
C LYS A 397 -2.47 2.32 -28.98
N ARG A 398 -2.69 1.25 -28.20
CA ARG A 398 -3.81 0.33 -28.39
C ARG A 398 -5.16 1.03 -28.21
N LEU A 399 -5.29 1.91 -27.22
CA LEU A 399 -6.51 2.68 -26.99
C LEU A 399 -6.80 3.67 -28.11
N GLN A 400 -5.79 4.38 -28.62
CA GLN A 400 -5.94 5.26 -29.78
C GLN A 400 -6.43 4.48 -31.00
N LYS A 401 -5.85 3.32 -31.28
CA LYS A 401 -6.25 2.46 -32.40
C LYS A 401 -7.71 1.99 -32.25
N GLN A 402 -8.11 1.52 -31.08
CA GLN A 402 -9.49 1.12 -30.80
C GLN A 402 -10.47 2.29 -30.99
N HIS A 403 -10.11 3.49 -30.56
CA HIS A 403 -10.94 4.68 -30.74
C HIS A 403 -11.08 5.07 -32.22
N ALA A 404 -9.98 5.05 -32.98
CA ALA A 404 -9.99 5.34 -34.41
C ALA A 404 -10.82 4.33 -35.22
N GLU A 405 -10.85 3.06 -34.81
CA GLU A 405 -11.66 2.02 -35.43
C GLU A 405 -13.17 2.14 -35.08
N MET A 406 -13.52 2.71 -33.94
CA MET A 406 -14.91 2.89 -33.48
C MET A 406 -15.58 4.19 -33.97
N GLN A 407 -14.80 5.19 -34.41
CA GLN A 407 -15.31 6.44 -34.95
C GLN A 407 -14.73 6.74 -36.35
N PRO A 408 -15.42 6.40 -37.45
CA PRO A 408 -15.10 6.99 -38.74
C PRO A 408 -15.59 8.44 -38.74
N ALA A 409 -14.63 9.38 -38.68
CA ALA A 409 -14.76 10.80 -39.01
C ALA A 409 -16.13 11.46 -38.75
N THR A 410 -16.40 11.83 -37.50
CA THR A 410 -17.30 12.95 -37.21
C THR A 410 -16.65 13.84 -36.17
N ASP A 411 -16.48 15.12 -36.53
CA ASP A 411 -15.97 16.19 -35.68
C ASP A 411 -16.75 16.25 -34.36
N VAL A 412 -16.16 15.70 -33.31
CA VAL A 412 -16.63 15.91 -31.94
C VAL A 412 -16.01 17.21 -31.46
N ASN A 413 -16.81 18.26 -31.59
CA ASN A 413 -16.57 19.56 -31.00
C ASN A 413 -16.76 19.45 -29.47
N THR A 414 -15.69 19.17 -28.72
CA THR A 414 -15.72 19.19 -27.23
C THR A 414 -14.93 20.37 -26.71
N SER A 415 -15.67 21.40 -26.28
CA SER A 415 -15.18 22.59 -25.58
C SER A 415 -14.83 22.33 -24.11
N GLU A 416 -14.50 21.09 -23.73
CA GLU A 416 -13.95 20.77 -22.42
C GLU A 416 -12.43 20.67 -22.56
N THR A 417 -11.73 21.63 -21.97
CA THR A 417 -10.27 21.62 -21.86
C THR A 417 -9.88 20.30 -21.16
N SER A 418 -9.19 19.40 -21.89
CA SER A 418 -8.78 18.10 -21.36
C SER A 418 -8.08 18.26 -20.00
N LEU A 419 -8.34 17.34 -19.06
CA LEU A 419 -7.71 17.30 -17.72
C LEU A 419 -6.19 17.49 -17.77
N PHE A 420 -5.57 17.08 -18.88
CA PHE A 420 -4.12 17.12 -19.08
C PHE A 420 -3.61 18.39 -19.78
N GLU A 421 -4.48 19.28 -20.25
CA GLU A 421 -4.07 20.53 -20.90
C GLU A 421 -3.23 21.43 -19.98
N LYS A 422 -3.47 21.37 -18.67
CA LYS A 422 -2.66 22.10 -17.67
C LYS A 422 -1.18 21.72 -17.71
N TYR A 423 -0.84 20.52 -18.22
CA TYR A 423 0.55 20.06 -18.34
C TYR A 423 1.19 20.42 -19.68
N ARG A 424 0.43 20.94 -20.67
CA ARG A 424 0.97 21.33 -21.99
C ARG A 424 2.19 22.26 -21.91
N PRO A 425 2.26 23.25 -20.99
CA PRO A 425 3.44 24.12 -20.87
C PRO A 425 4.73 23.41 -20.42
N LEU A 426 4.64 22.17 -19.92
CA LEU A 426 5.81 21.40 -19.46
C LEU A 426 6.58 20.74 -20.61
N PHE A 427 5.94 20.60 -21.76
CA PHE A 427 6.54 19.96 -22.93
C PHE A 427 7.26 21.00 -23.79
N THR A 428 8.37 20.59 -24.38
CA THR A 428 9.05 21.38 -25.40
C THR A 428 8.13 21.56 -26.62
N LYS A 429 8.22 22.74 -27.26
CA LYS A 429 7.38 23.10 -28.41
C LYS A 429 7.65 22.21 -29.61
#